data_AF-A0A7S3MZ29-F1
#
_entry.id   AF-A0A7S3MZ29-F1
#
_cell.length_a   1.000
_cell.length_b   1.000
_cell.length_c   1.000
_cell.angle_alpha   90.00
_cell.angle_beta   90.00
_cell.angle_gamma   90.00
#
_symmetry.space_group_name_H-M   'P 1'
#
loop_
_entity.id
_entity.type
_entity.pdbx_description
1 polymer ?
#
loop_
_entity_poly.entity_id
_entity_poly.type
_entity_poly.pdbx_seq_one_letter_code
_entity_poly.pdbx_strand_id
1 'polypeptide(L)'
;MSNNTDSHFYIFPDDVNNESFIFKAMMSFFLILNLMVPLDLLIQILCVRALFTWLAVRQDTEFIGYEESVDAGEIIQLDIKNIEIYEDFVDTRHIFCDKTGTLTKNQLVFQ
;
A
#
# COMPACT_ATOMS: atom_id res chain seq x y z
N MET A 1 -52.23 3.45 14.43
CA MET A 1 -51.10 2.53 14.26
C MET A 1 -50.86 1.87 15.61
N SER A 2 -51.07 0.55 15.70
CA SER A 2 -51.07 -0.19 16.96
C SER A 2 -49.67 -0.24 17.56
N ASN A 3 -49.52 0.23 18.80
CA ASN A 3 -48.27 0.12 19.56
C ASN A 3 -48.08 -1.33 20.01
N ASN A 4 -47.20 -2.07 19.33
CA ASN A 4 -46.81 -3.45 19.67
C ASN A 4 -45.79 -3.51 20.82
N THR A 5 -45.84 -2.58 21.77
CA THR A 5 -44.93 -2.56 22.92
C THR A 5 -45.16 -3.73 23.87
N ASP A 6 -46.38 -4.29 23.87
CA ASP A 6 -46.78 -5.33 24.83
C ASP A 6 -46.62 -6.77 24.28
N SER A 7 -46.16 -6.95 23.03
CA SER A 7 -46.04 -8.29 22.42
C SER A 7 -44.72 -9.02 22.76
N HIS A 8 -43.84 -8.42 23.55
CA HIS A 8 -42.53 -8.97 23.86
C HIS A 8 -42.42 -9.35 25.34
N PHE A 9 -42.90 -10.55 25.69
CA PHE A 9 -42.96 -11.07 27.07
C PHE A 9 -41.58 -11.22 27.76
N TYR A 10 -40.49 -11.23 27.00
CA TYR A 10 -39.14 -11.50 27.49
C TYR A 10 -38.19 -10.29 27.38
N ILE A 11 -38.67 -9.15 26.88
CA ILE A 11 -37.89 -7.91 26.85
C ILE A 11 -38.33 -7.10 28.05
N PHE A 12 -37.46 -7.03 29.05
CA PHE A 12 -37.68 -6.23 30.25
C PHE A 12 -37.06 -4.84 30.01
N PRO A 13 -37.87 -3.80 29.72
CA PRO A 13 -37.33 -2.46 29.59
C PRO A 13 -36.91 -1.96 30.98
N ASP A 14 -35.63 -1.66 31.15
CA ASP A 14 -35.15 -0.91 32.31
C ASP A 14 -35.61 0.55 32.19
N ASP A 15 -35.99 1.20 33.31
CA ASP A 15 -36.33 2.64 33.40
C ASP A 15 -35.07 3.53 33.23
N VAL A 16 -34.40 3.41 32.09
CA VAL A 16 -33.16 4.13 31.76
C VAL A 16 -33.51 5.37 30.97
N ASN A 17 -32.86 6.49 31.28
CA ASN A 17 -32.98 7.74 30.53
C ASN A 17 -32.84 7.50 29.01
N ASN A 18 -33.91 7.80 28.26
CA ASN A 18 -34.01 7.56 26.81
C ASN A 18 -32.83 8.14 26.02
N GLU A 19 -32.32 9.32 26.41
CA GLU A 19 -31.18 9.97 25.75
C GLU A 19 -29.88 9.16 25.89
N SER A 20 -29.62 8.62 27.09
CA SER A 20 -28.45 7.78 27.34
C SER A 20 -28.53 6.45 26.58
N PHE A 21 -29.74 5.87 26.48
CA PHE A 21 -29.96 4.66 25.71
C PHE A 21 -29.72 4.86 24.21
N ILE A 22 -30.24 5.93 23.62
CA ILE A 22 -30.04 6.27 22.20
C ILE A 22 -28.55 6.48 21.91
N PHE A 23 -27.85 7.23 22.76
CA PHE A 23 -26.41 7.46 22.60
C PHE A 23 -25.61 6.16 22.73
N LYS A 24 -25.96 5.29 23.69
CA LYS A 24 -25.34 3.97 23.87
C LYS A 24 -25.58 3.06 22.66
N ALA A 25 -26.80 3.03 22.13
CA ALA A 25 -27.14 2.27 20.93
C ALA A 25 -26.37 2.78 19.71
N MET A 26 -26.29 4.10 19.52
CA MET A 26 -25.51 4.73 18.44
C MET A 26 -24.02 4.36 18.52
N MET A 27 -23.41 4.45 19.69
CA MET A 27 -22.01 4.05 19.89
C MET A 27 -21.80 2.55 19.69
N SER A 28 -22.77 1.70 20.08
CA SER A 28 -22.70 0.27 19.83
C SER A 28 -22.72 -0.05 18.34
N PHE A 29 -23.58 0.59 17.56
CA PHE A 29 -23.61 0.41 16.10
C PHE A 29 -22.33 0.96 15.44
N PHE A 30 -21.80 2.08 15.92
CA PHE A 30 -20.54 2.62 15.45
C PHE A 30 -19.36 1.65 15.67
N LEU A 31 -19.29 0.98 16.83
CA LEU A 31 -18.27 -0.04 17.09
C LEU A 31 -18.43 -1.27 16.18
N ILE A 32 -19.66 -1.69 15.90
CA ILE A 32 -19.92 -2.81 14.98
C ILE A 32 -19.52 -2.44 13.54
N LEU A 33 -19.82 -1.21 13.09
CA LEU A 33 -19.52 -0.75 11.73
C LEU A 33 -18.05 -0.36 11.51
N ASN A 34 -17.28 -0.14 12.59
CA ASN A 34 -15.84 0.10 12.49
C ASN A 34 -15.09 -1.04 11.78
N LEU A 35 -15.64 -2.26 11.78
CA LEU A 35 -15.10 -3.40 11.04
C LEU A 35 -15.14 -3.20 9.51
N MET A 36 -15.97 -2.29 8.97
CA MET A 36 -15.99 -2.01 7.53
C MET A 36 -14.72 -1.32 7.05
N VAL A 37 -13.98 -0.64 7.92
CA VAL A 37 -12.69 -0.04 7.57
C VAL A 37 -11.60 -1.05 7.90
N PRO A 38 -10.96 -1.68 6.89
CA PRO A 38 -9.84 -2.57 7.16
C PRO A 38 -8.67 -1.76 7.69
N LEU A 39 -8.44 -1.84 9.01
CA LEU A 39 -7.32 -1.17 9.69
C LEU A 39 -5.97 -1.65 9.16
N ASP A 40 -5.92 -2.89 8.66
CA ASP A 40 -4.69 -3.53 8.18
C ASP A 40 -4.38 -3.25 6.70
N LEU A 41 -5.22 -2.48 5.98
CA LEU A 41 -5.06 -2.24 4.55
C LEU A 41 -3.68 -1.66 4.21
N LEU A 42 -3.25 -0.66 4.98
CA LEU A 42 -1.97 0.02 4.75
C LEU A 42 -0.79 -0.92 4.99
N ILE A 43 -0.87 -1.77 6.02
CA ILE A 43 0.18 -2.75 6.33
C ILE A 43 0.24 -3.80 5.22
N GLN A 44 -0.91 -4.28 4.75
CA GLN A 44 -0.97 -5.24 3.65
C GLN A 44 -0.35 -4.68 2.37
N ILE A 45 -0.63 -3.42 2.02
CA ILE A 45 -0.04 -2.76 0.84
C ILE A 45 1.49 -2.68 0.98
N LEU A 46 2.00 -2.25 2.14
CA LEU A 46 3.44 -2.18 2.39
C LEU A 46 4.10 -3.56 2.31
N CYS A 47 3.49 -4.59 2.89
CA CYS A 47 3.98 -5.96 2.83
C CYS A 47 4.03 -6.49 1.39
N VAL A 48 2.99 -6.25 0.60
CA VAL A 48 2.95 -6.66 -0.82
C VAL A 48 4.04 -5.97 -1.62
N ARG A 49 4.21 -4.64 -1.45
CA ARG A 49 5.26 -3.89 -2.16
C ARG A 49 6.67 -4.36 -1.76
N ALA A 50 6.89 -4.64 -0.48
CA ALA A 50 8.18 -5.16 0.01
C ALA A 50 8.45 -6.56 -0.57
N LEU A 51 7.46 -7.45 -0.54
CA LEU A 51 7.57 -8.80 -1.10
C LEU A 51 7.84 -8.76 -2.61
N PHE A 52 7.13 -7.90 -3.34
CA PHE A 52 7.32 -7.72 -4.78
C PHE A 52 8.72 -7.22 -5.12
N THR A 53 9.22 -6.20 -4.40
CA THR A 53 10.61 -5.71 -4.54
C THR A 53 11.62 -6.84 -4.36
N TRP A 54 11.43 -7.67 -3.33
CA TRP A 54 12.38 -8.71 -2.95
C TRP A 54 12.37 -9.91 -3.90
N LEU A 55 11.18 -10.38 -4.30
CA LEU A 55 11.02 -11.54 -5.16
C LEU A 55 11.18 -11.22 -6.64
N ALA A 56 10.46 -10.22 -7.14
CA ALA A 56 10.36 -9.97 -8.56
C ALA A 56 11.51 -9.08 -9.04
N VAL A 57 11.67 -7.90 -8.45
CA VAL A 57 12.55 -6.88 -9.04
C VAL A 57 14.03 -7.17 -8.82
N ARG A 58 14.42 -7.58 -7.60
CA ARG A 58 15.84 -7.86 -7.30
C ARG A 58 16.38 -9.12 -8.00
N GLN A 59 15.52 -10.06 -8.34
CA GLN A 59 15.93 -11.31 -8.98
C GLN A 59 15.86 -11.25 -10.51
N ASP A 60 15.36 -10.15 -11.06
CA ASP A 60 15.21 -10.00 -12.50
C ASP A 60 16.58 -9.88 -13.17
N THR A 61 16.86 -10.81 -14.09
CA THR A 61 18.12 -10.89 -14.82
C THR A 61 18.25 -9.82 -15.91
N GLU A 62 17.13 -9.21 -16.33
CA GLU A 62 17.14 -8.16 -17.36
C GLU A 62 17.77 -6.87 -16.85
N PHE A 63 17.63 -6.59 -15.56
CA PHE A 63 18.18 -5.39 -14.92
C PHE A 63 19.61 -5.56 -14.38
N ILE A 64 20.31 -6.64 -14.75
CA ILE A 64 21.71 -6.85 -14.40
C ILE A 64 22.60 -6.03 -15.34
N GLY A 65 23.42 -5.14 -14.77
CA GLY A 65 24.38 -4.34 -15.52
C GLY A 65 25.57 -5.19 -15.95
N TYR A 66 25.48 -5.91 -17.08
CA TYR A 66 26.52 -6.86 -17.51
C TYR A 66 27.91 -6.24 -17.64
N GLU A 67 28.02 -5.07 -18.28
CA GLU A 67 29.32 -4.40 -18.48
C GLU A 67 29.94 -3.97 -17.14
N GLU A 68 29.15 -3.34 -16.28
CA GLU A 68 29.62 -2.90 -14.97
C GLU A 68 29.94 -4.08 -14.05
N SER A 69 29.19 -5.19 -14.18
CA SER A 69 29.41 -6.40 -13.38
C SER A 69 30.71 -7.11 -13.76
N VAL A 70 31.09 -7.08 -15.05
CA VAL A 70 32.37 -7.64 -15.51
C VAL A 70 33.55 -6.81 -15.01
N ASP A 71 33.42 -5.48 -15.01
CA ASP A 71 34.47 -4.58 -14.55
C ASP A 71 34.64 -4.59 -13.02
N ALA A 72 33.54 -4.71 -12.27
CA ALA A 72 33.55 -4.74 -10.81
C ALA A 72 33.87 -6.12 -10.22
N GLY A 73 33.67 -7.20 -10.98
CA GLY A 73 33.82 -8.58 -10.49
C GLY A 73 32.70 -9.05 -9.56
N GLU A 74 31.63 -8.26 -9.43
CA GLU A 74 30.43 -8.55 -8.63
C GLU A 74 29.18 -8.32 -9.49
N ILE A 75 28.09 -9.04 -9.19
CA ILE A 75 26.82 -8.86 -9.92
C ILE A 75 26.16 -7.57 -9.42
N ILE A 76 26.16 -6.54 -10.26
CA ILE A 76 25.49 -5.28 -9.97
C ILE A 76 24.03 -5.40 -10.41
N GLN A 77 23.14 -5.38 -9.41
CA GLN A 77 21.69 -5.48 -9.57
C GLN A 77 21.01 -4.12 -9.32
N LEU A 78 19.76 -3.99 -9.78
CA LEU A 78 18.93 -2.83 -9.48
C LEU A 78 18.66 -2.74 -7.97
N ASP A 79 19.08 -1.64 -7.35
CA ASP A 79 18.76 -1.34 -5.95
C ASP A 79 17.66 -0.29 -5.83
N ILE A 80 16.54 -0.71 -5.25
CA ILE A 80 15.39 0.15 -4.99
C ILE A 80 15.49 0.71 -3.58
N LYS A 81 15.72 2.02 -3.50
CA LYS A 81 15.84 2.75 -2.23
C LYS A 81 14.50 3.20 -1.65
N ASN A 82 13.48 3.34 -2.50
CA ASN A 82 12.13 3.72 -2.10
C ASN A 82 11.12 2.68 -2.63
N ILE A 83 10.43 1.99 -1.72
CA ILE A 83 9.48 0.91 -2.05
C ILE A 83 8.13 1.48 -2.52
N GLU A 84 7.85 2.77 -2.29
CA GLU A 84 6.58 3.40 -2.67
C GLU A 84 6.56 3.91 -4.11
N ILE A 85 7.71 3.93 -4.78
CA ILE A 85 7.92 4.56 -6.10
C ILE A 85 7.18 3.86 -7.26
N TYR A 86 6.65 2.66 -7.05
CA TYR A 86 6.06 1.86 -8.12
C TYR A 86 4.86 2.53 -8.81
N GLU A 87 4.03 3.24 -8.05
CA GLU A 87 2.87 3.94 -8.60
C GLU A 87 3.30 5.17 -9.41
N ASP A 88 4.30 5.89 -8.92
CA ASP A 88 4.88 7.04 -9.60
C ASP A 88 5.51 6.64 -10.94
N PHE A 89 6.17 5.48 -11.01
CA PHE A 89 6.74 4.96 -12.26
C PHE A 89 5.67 4.69 -13.33
N VAL A 90 4.46 4.28 -12.94
CA VAL A 90 3.37 4.00 -13.89
C VAL A 90 2.79 5.29 -14.47
N ASP A 91 2.70 6.37 -13.68
CA ASP A 91 2.15 7.67 -14.15
C ASP A 91 3.23 8.64 -14.68
N THR A 92 4.50 8.22 -14.74
CA THR A 92 5.58 9.09 -15.23
C THR A 92 5.45 9.35 -16.73
N ARG A 93 5.25 10.62 -17.12
CA ARG A 93 5.11 11.05 -18.53
C ARG A 93 6.33 11.73 -19.13
N HIS A 94 7.19 12.27 -18.28
CA HIS A 94 8.36 13.04 -18.68
C HIS A 94 9.59 12.45 -18.02
N ILE A 95 10.58 12.10 -18.84
CA ILE A 95 11.88 11.61 -18.38
C ILE A 95 12.91 12.68 -18.73
N PHE A 96 13.57 13.22 -17.70
CA PHE A 96 14.69 14.12 -17.87
C PHE A 96 15.97 13.31 -17.74
N CYS A 97 16.76 13.25 -18.81
CA CYS A 97 18.04 12.54 -18.82
C CYS A 97 19.20 13.53 -18.90
N ASP A 98 20.25 13.27 -18.14
CA ASP A 98 21.54 13.92 -18.36
C ASP A 98 22.18 13.36 -19.64
N LYS A 99 23.03 14.16 -20.29
CA LYS A 99 23.72 13.75 -21.51
C LYS A 99 24.92 12.86 -21.20
N THR A 100 25.83 13.35 -20.36
CA THR A 100 27.11 12.69 -20.11
C THR A 100 26.97 11.67 -18.99
N GLY A 101 27.43 10.44 -19.20
CA GLY A 101 27.34 9.39 -18.19
C GLY A 101 25.96 8.73 -18.06
N THR A 102 24.92 9.27 -18.70
CA THR A 102 23.63 8.56 -18.90
C THR A 102 23.44 8.17 -20.37
N LEU A 103 23.41 9.13 -21.30
CA LEU A 103 23.21 8.83 -22.73
C LEU A 103 24.51 8.45 -23.44
N THR A 104 25.60 9.12 -23.10
CA THR A 104 26.90 8.85 -23.72
C THR A 104 27.85 8.24 -22.71
N LYS A 105 28.42 7.07 -23.06
CA LYS A 105 29.63 6.57 -22.41
C LYS A 105 30.74 7.59 -22.67
N ASN A 106 31.52 7.92 -21.65
CA ASN A 106 32.59 8.92 -21.75
C ASN A 106 33.81 8.36 -22.51
N GLN A 107 33.58 7.92 -23.75
CA GLN A 107 34.52 7.27 -24.64
C GLN A 107 34.33 7.87 -26.05
N LEU A 108 35.44 8.20 -26.70
CA LEU A 108 35.44 8.76 -28.04
C LEU A 108 36.09 7.76 -29.00
N VAL A 109 35.33 7.35 -30.02
CA VAL A 109 35.81 6.48 -31.09
C VAL A 109 35.86 7.29 -32.37
N PHE A 110 37.04 7.36 -32.99
CA PHE A 110 37.20 8.00 -34.30
C PHE A 110 36.62 7.09 -35.39
N GLN A 111 35.67 7.61 -36.16
CA GLN A 111 35.04 6.93 -37.31
C GLN A 111 35.60 7.47 -38.62
#